data_AF-A0A7X7FMD4-F1
#
_entry.id   AF-A0A7X7FMD4-F1
#
_cell.length_a   1.000
_cell.length_b   1.000
_cell.length_c   1.000
_cell.angle_alpha   90.00
_cell.angle_beta   90.00
_cell.angle_gamma   90.00
#
_symmetry.space_group_name_H-M   'P 1'
#
loop_
_entity.id
_entity.type
_entity.pdbx_description
1 polymer ?
#
loop_
_entity_poly.entity_id
_entity_poly.type
_entity_poly.pdbx_seq_one_letter_code
_entity_poly.pdbx_strand_id
1 'polypeptide(L)'
;MGNEPVKFLRPTIGSILLGCIISGACTFAARGQAGPETQRPNIVVFHCHDLGQFLRCYGVKSVQTPNLDRFAAQGVRFARSFCTQPGCSPSRASLFTGRYPHNNGVMGLTHANFAWDLHPAEKHLAQFLKEAGYATVAVGVIHETRCGAKRCGYDKHINKAKAAEGTTAAIEQLRQLAAGKLPFYLYAGFIEPHRLPYPKGPGQPVGGHGFPGPHLKPDSTLGVDVPGYLRDTPGTREELAGLQGAVRHVDEQFGRWMQAIKELGLEEETLVIATTDHGIAMPRAKCSVYEPGLQIALLMRHAGRKGWHGGVVRNEMVSNIDMLPTILELVGIPVPANVQGRSFAPLLDGRAYTPNAVIFGELTYHGYYDPQRSVRTETHKLIANFSAAPSFQDPSQQWRPRSDTAVPEHPASAFHPHLELYDLVKDPWEQIDLANKPECAAIRSELAGRLLRHMIETDDPLLHGAVVSPQHETTLKMLQGEPLPK
;
A
#
# COMPACT_ATOMS: atom_id res chain seq x y z
N MET A 1 7.26 55.13 6.81
CA MET A 1 5.79 55.27 6.73
C MET A 1 5.25 53.86 6.47
N GLY A 2 5.04 52.99 7.46
CA GLY A 2 4.33 53.18 8.72
C GLY A 2 2.85 52.90 8.49
N ASN A 3 2.43 51.63 8.50
CA ASN A 3 1.02 51.26 8.62
C ASN A 3 0.90 50.00 9.49
N GLU A 4 0.32 50.20 10.67
CA GLU A 4 0.00 49.22 11.70
C GLU A 4 -1.28 48.42 11.39
N PRO A 5 -1.51 47.29 12.08
CA PRO A 5 -2.61 46.36 11.80
C PRO A 5 -3.90 46.68 12.57
N VAL A 6 -5.03 46.29 11.97
CA VAL A 6 -6.40 46.43 12.46
C VAL A 6 -6.66 45.54 13.68
N LYS A 7 -7.12 46.14 14.80
CA LYS A 7 -7.57 45.45 16.03
C LYS A 7 -9.08 45.14 15.94
N PHE A 8 -9.46 43.89 16.23
CA PHE A 8 -10.85 43.50 16.43
C PHE A 8 -11.27 43.67 17.91
N LEU A 9 -12.35 44.42 18.13
CA LEU A 9 -13.02 44.58 19.42
C LEU A 9 -13.87 43.34 19.77
N ARG A 10 -13.79 42.90 21.03
CA ARG A 10 -14.74 41.96 21.66
C ARG A 10 -15.85 42.76 22.35
N PRO A 11 -17.13 42.35 22.26
CA PRO A 11 -18.17 42.91 23.13
C PRO A 11 -18.30 42.09 24.43
N THR A 12 -18.33 42.81 25.54
CA THR A 12 -18.69 42.38 26.89
C THR A 12 -20.20 42.59 27.09
N ILE A 13 -20.94 41.53 27.42
CA ILE A 13 -22.31 41.56 27.98
C ILE A 13 -22.37 40.29 28.85
N GLY A 14 -22.74 40.24 30.12
CA GLY A 14 -23.55 41.10 30.98
C GLY A 14 -24.35 40.14 31.86
N SER A 15 -24.01 40.03 33.13
CA SER A 15 -24.59 39.08 34.08
C SER A 15 -26.06 39.37 34.35
N ILE A 16 -26.93 38.37 34.19
CA ILE A 16 -28.30 38.37 34.74
C ILE A 16 -28.45 37.13 35.61
N LEU A 17 -28.55 37.37 36.92
CA LEU A 17 -29.04 36.40 37.89
C LEU A 17 -30.55 36.21 37.70
N LEU A 18 -30.99 34.97 37.52
CA LEU A 18 -32.37 34.58 37.76
C LEU A 18 -32.37 33.25 38.53
N GLY A 19 -32.76 33.31 39.79
CA GLY A 19 -32.94 32.14 40.63
C GLY A 19 -34.23 31.40 40.28
N CYS A 20 -34.17 30.07 40.29
CA CYS A 20 -35.35 29.19 40.29
C CYS A 20 -35.07 27.93 41.11
N ILE A 21 -35.68 27.89 42.29
CA ILE A 21 -36.45 26.81 42.93
C ILE A 21 -35.93 25.37 42.72
N ILE A 22 -35.42 24.82 43.83
CA ILE A 22 -35.13 23.41 44.03
C ILE A 22 -36.46 22.65 44.21
N SER A 23 -36.80 21.78 43.26
CA SER A 23 -37.80 20.71 43.48
C SER A 23 -37.16 19.37 43.15
N GLY A 24 -37.02 18.52 44.16
CA GLY A 24 -36.44 17.18 44.04
C GLY A 24 -37.26 16.28 43.12
N ALA A 25 -36.57 15.67 42.15
CA ALA A 25 -37.07 14.53 41.40
C ALA A 25 -36.04 13.41 41.53
N CYS A 26 -36.46 12.29 42.14
CA CYS A 26 -35.69 11.06 42.15
C CYS A 26 -35.51 10.55 40.72
N THR A 27 -34.34 10.77 40.13
CA THR A 27 -33.93 10.08 38.90
C THR A 27 -33.55 8.64 39.24
N PHE A 28 -34.46 7.71 38.94
CA PHE A 28 -34.09 6.32 38.69
C PHE A 28 -33.07 6.31 37.55
N ALA A 29 -31.80 6.06 37.87
CA ALA A 29 -30.80 5.73 36.87
C ALA A 29 -31.17 4.38 36.26
N ALA A 30 -31.80 4.40 35.10
CA ALA A 30 -31.92 3.21 34.26
C ALA A 30 -30.50 2.74 33.95
N ARG A 31 -30.08 1.62 34.55
CA ARG A 31 -28.94 0.84 34.07
C ARG A 31 -29.27 0.48 32.62
N GLY A 32 -28.69 1.23 31.69
CA GLY A 32 -28.63 0.80 30.29
C GLY A 32 -28.03 -0.59 30.29
N GLN A 33 -28.78 -1.57 29.80
CA GLN A 33 -28.21 -2.87 29.48
C GLN A 33 -27.08 -2.60 28.48
N ALA A 34 -25.85 -2.91 28.89
CA ALA A 34 -24.76 -3.05 27.95
C ALA A 34 -25.23 -4.07 26.90
N GLY A 35 -25.31 -3.66 25.63
CA GLY A 35 -25.40 -4.61 24.53
C GLY A 35 -24.25 -5.61 24.64
N PRO A 36 -24.34 -6.78 23.97
CA PRO A 36 -23.24 -7.74 23.98
C PRO A 36 -21.95 -6.99 23.65
N GLU A 37 -20.95 -7.09 24.53
CA GLU A 37 -19.61 -6.59 24.27
C GLU A 37 -19.22 -7.14 22.90
N THR A 38 -19.19 -6.29 21.87
CA THR A 38 -18.75 -6.73 20.55
C THR A 38 -17.28 -7.06 20.70
N GLN A 39 -16.99 -8.36 20.86
CA GLN A 39 -15.65 -8.86 21.04
C GLN A 39 -14.79 -8.33 19.89
N ARG A 40 -13.75 -7.57 20.24
CA ARG A 40 -12.87 -6.96 19.26
C ARG A 40 -12.19 -8.08 18.45
N PRO A 41 -12.20 -8.02 17.12
CA PRO A 41 -11.68 -9.13 16.32
C PRO A 41 -10.16 -9.20 16.42
N ASN A 42 -9.64 -10.41 16.23
CA ASN A 42 -8.23 -10.60 15.90
C ASN A 42 -7.97 -10.09 14.47
N ILE A 43 -6.75 -9.64 14.20
CA ILE A 43 -6.36 -9.13 12.88
C ILE A 43 -5.13 -9.89 12.40
N VAL A 44 -5.25 -10.51 11.23
CA VAL A 44 -4.16 -11.21 10.56
C VAL A 44 -3.94 -10.62 9.17
N VAL A 45 -2.71 -10.22 8.88
CA VAL A 45 -2.32 -9.64 7.59
C VAL A 45 -1.28 -10.53 6.91
N PHE A 46 -1.64 -11.05 5.74
CA PHE A 46 -0.76 -11.76 4.81
C PHE A 46 -0.32 -10.78 3.71
N HIS A 47 0.94 -10.37 3.72
CA HIS A 47 1.46 -9.33 2.83
C HIS A 47 2.59 -9.85 1.94
N CYS A 48 2.37 -9.85 0.63
CA CYS A 48 3.38 -10.24 -0.37
C CYS A 48 4.04 -9.02 -1.02
N HIS A 49 5.27 -9.16 -1.49
CA HIS A 49 5.92 -8.15 -2.33
C HIS A 49 5.59 -8.34 -3.82
N ASP A 50 5.52 -7.28 -4.61
CA ASP A 50 5.59 -7.34 -6.08
C ASP A 50 4.51 -8.24 -6.75
N LEU A 51 3.31 -8.33 -6.17
CA LEU A 51 2.24 -9.20 -6.68
C LEU A 51 1.25 -8.45 -7.58
N GLY A 52 1.03 -7.16 -7.34
CA GLY A 52 -0.06 -6.39 -7.93
C GLY A 52 -1.39 -7.13 -7.84
N GLN A 53 -2.09 -7.27 -8.98
CA GLN A 53 -3.27 -8.12 -9.15
C GLN A 53 -2.97 -9.37 -9.99
N PHE A 54 -1.72 -9.87 -10.00
CA PHE A 54 -1.30 -11.02 -10.82
C PHE A 54 -1.77 -12.36 -10.23
N LEU A 55 -3.09 -12.53 -10.16
CA LEU A 55 -3.81 -13.63 -9.53
C LEU A 55 -4.98 -14.06 -10.41
N ARG A 56 -5.38 -15.33 -10.32
CA ARG A 56 -6.49 -15.86 -11.11
C ARG A 56 -7.83 -15.23 -10.76
N CYS A 57 -8.12 -15.00 -9.48
CA CYS A 57 -9.33 -14.29 -9.04
C CYS A 57 -9.42 -12.82 -9.51
N TYR A 58 -8.33 -12.25 -10.04
CA TYR A 58 -8.30 -10.94 -10.69
C TYR A 58 -8.29 -11.02 -12.23
N GLY A 59 -8.41 -12.21 -12.80
CA GLY A 59 -8.58 -12.42 -14.24
C GLY A 59 -7.33 -12.91 -14.99
N VAL A 60 -6.20 -13.11 -14.30
CA VAL A 60 -4.99 -13.67 -14.92
C VAL A 60 -5.13 -15.19 -15.05
N LYS A 61 -5.57 -15.66 -16.21
CA LYS A 61 -6.01 -17.05 -16.41
C LYS A 61 -4.84 -18.05 -16.39
N SER A 62 -3.64 -17.60 -16.75
CA SER A 62 -2.42 -18.41 -16.74
C SER A 62 -1.84 -18.69 -15.34
N VAL A 63 -2.30 -17.99 -14.30
CA VAL A 63 -1.80 -18.15 -12.92
C VAL A 63 -2.62 -19.21 -12.16
N GLN A 64 -1.94 -20.01 -11.33
CA GLN A 64 -2.56 -21.01 -10.45
C GLN A 64 -2.53 -20.56 -8.98
N THR A 65 -3.67 -20.07 -8.49
CA THR A 65 -3.83 -19.56 -7.11
C THR A 65 -5.08 -20.12 -6.40
N PRO A 66 -5.25 -21.46 -6.32
CA PRO A 66 -6.50 -22.04 -5.83
C PRO A 66 -6.87 -21.66 -4.39
N ASN A 67 -5.90 -21.32 -3.52
CA ASN A 67 -6.19 -20.96 -2.13
C ASN A 67 -6.67 -19.51 -2.02
N LEU A 68 -6.00 -18.57 -2.68
CA LEU A 68 -6.43 -17.17 -2.78
C LEU A 68 -7.73 -17.03 -3.55
N ASP A 69 -7.96 -17.84 -4.58
CA ASP A 69 -9.23 -17.88 -5.32
C ASP A 69 -10.38 -18.35 -4.43
N ARG A 70 -10.15 -19.40 -3.63
CA ARG A 70 -11.13 -19.87 -2.64
C ARG A 70 -11.42 -18.81 -1.60
N PHE A 71 -10.39 -18.12 -1.11
CA PHE A 71 -10.55 -17.05 -0.14
C PHE A 71 -11.31 -15.86 -0.72
N ALA A 72 -11.06 -15.49 -1.98
CA ALA A 72 -11.85 -14.49 -2.69
C ALA A 72 -13.32 -14.92 -2.85
N ALA A 73 -13.59 -16.19 -3.16
CA ALA A 73 -14.94 -16.74 -3.29
C ALA A 73 -15.70 -16.87 -1.96
N GLN A 74 -14.99 -16.84 -0.82
CA GLN A 74 -15.57 -16.91 0.52
C GLN A 74 -15.57 -15.56 1.24
N GLY A 75 -14.74 -14.62 0.80
CA GLY A 75 -14.50 -13.32 1.42
C GLY A 75 -15.08 -12.17 0.61
N VAL A 76 -14.36 -11.06 0.63
CA VAL A 76 -14.59 -9.86 -0.17
C VAL A 76 -13.32 -9.56 -0.97
N ARG A 77 -13.48 -9.34 -2.28
CA ARG A 77 -12.40 -8.91 -3.17
C ARG A 77 -12.65 -7.50 -3.67
N PHE A 78 -11.67 -6.62 -3.54
CA PHE A 78 -11.74 -5.27 -4.12
C PHE A 78 -11.11 -5.29 -5.52
N ALA A 79 -11.92 -5.05 -6.55
CA ALA A 79 -11.45 -5.02 -7.94
C ALA A 79 -10.60 -3.76 -8.23
N ARG A 80 -10.87 -2.65 -7.54
CA ARG A 80 -10.20 -1.35 -7.74
C ARG A 80 -9.52 -0.88 -6.46
N SER A 81 -8.40 -1.52 -6.11
CA SER A 81 -7.54 -1.14 -4.98
C SER A 81 -6.17 -0.69 -5.48
N PHE A 82 -5.65 0.40 -4.93
CA PHE A 82 -4.44 1.06 -5.43
C PHE A 82 -3.46 1.42 -4.30
N CYS A 83 -2.15 1.31 -4.53
CA CYS A 83 -1.16 1.91 -3.66
C CYS A 83 -0.95 3.40 -3.99
N THR A 84 -0.44 4.16 -3.02
CA THR A 84 -0.07 5.57 -3.21
C THR A 84 1.29 5.74 -3.89
N GLN A 85 2.23 4.81 -3.70
CA GLN A 85 3.52 4.83 -4.40
C GLN A 85 3.96 3.42 -4.76
N PRO A 86 4.34 3.15 -6.02
CA PRO A 86 4.67 1.83 -6.54
C PRO A 86 6.09 1.36 -6.14
N GLY A 87 6.51 1.61 -4.91
CA GLY A 87 7.78 1.19 -4.33
C GLY A 87 7.58 0.58 -2.93
N CYS A 88 8.42 -0.39 -2.55
CA CYS A 88 8.18 -1.26 -1.40
C CYS A 88 8.00 -0.47 -0.09
N SER A 89 9.02 0.32 0.30
CA SER A 89 9.01 1.08 1.57
C SER A 89 7.91 2.15 1.61
N PRO A 90 7.77 3.02 0.59
CA PRO A 90 6.76 4.09 0.60
C PRO A 90 5.32 3.57 0.61
N SER A 91 5.04 2.49 -0.14
CA SER A 91 3.72 1.87 -0.14
C SER A 91 3.38 1.29 1.24
N ARG A 92 4.31 0.56 1.86
CA ARG A 92 4.12 -0.02 3.20
C ARG A 92 3.93 1.08 4.25
N ALA A 93 4.73 2.13 4.20
CA ALA A 93 4.57 3.29 5.08
C ALA A 93 3.16 3.89 4.95
N SER A 94 2.67 4.04 3.72
CA SER A 94 1.33 4.57 3.46
C SER A 94 0.22 3.64 3.98
N LEU A 95 0.34 2.34 3.73
CA LEU A 95 -0.59 1.32 4.20
C LEU A 95 -0.79 1.37 5.72
N PHE A 96 0.29 1.52 6.49
CA PHE A 96 0.25 1.43 7.94
C PHE A 96 0.09 2.77 8.68
N THR A 97 0.29 3.90 8.00
CA THR A 97 0.10 5.25 8.58
C THR A 97 -1.14 5.96 8.04
N GLY A 98 -1.74 5.45 6.96
CA GLY A 98 -2.87 6.09 6.29
C GLY A 98 -2.53 7.47 5.70
N ARG A 99 -1.25 7.71 5.40
CA ARG A 99 -0.70 9.00 4.96
C ARG A 99 0.17 8.84 3.72
N TYR A 100 0.17 9.85 2.85
CA TYR A 100 0.98 9.84 1.64
C TYR A 100 2.49 9.83 1.95
N PRO A 101 3.34 9.23 1.09
CA PRO A 101 4.78 9.17 1.30
C PRO A 101 5.44 10.53 1.59
N HIS A 102 5.08 11.58 0.85
CA HIS A 102 5.58 12.94 1.11
C HIS A 102 5.15 13.54 2.46
N ASN A 103 4.11 13.00 3.08
CA ASN A 103 3.63 13.43 4.40
C ASN A 103 4.12 12.55 5.56
N ASN A 104 4.28 11.24 5.31
CA ASN A 104 4.76 10.29 6.32
C ASN A 104 6.29 10.23 6.40
N GLY A 105 7.01 10.82 5.43
CA GLY A 105 8.47 10.94 5.41
C GLY A 105 9.19 9.89 4.56
N VAL A 106 8.50 8.86 4.07
CA VAL A 106 9.12 7.75 3.33
C VAL A 106 8.96 7.95 1.83
N MET A 107 9.61 8.95 1.25
CA MET A 107 9.53 9.25 -0.19
C MET A 107 10.41 8.35 -1.09
N GLY A 108 11.14 7.41 -0.48
CA GLY A 108 11.99 6.43 -1.16
C GLY A 108 12.30 5.21 -0.29
N LEU A 109 13.31 4.42 -0.67
CA LEU A 109 13.67 3.18 0.03
C LEU A 109 14.30 3.45 1.41
N THR A 110 13.97 2.63 2.41
CA THR A 110 14.43 2.83 3.80
C THR A 110 15.80 2.19 4.09
N HIS A 111 16.18 1.19 3.31
CA HIS A 111 17.40 0.42 3.51
C HIS A 111 18.63 1.08 2.89
N ALA A 112 19.82 0.57 3.24
CA ALA A 112 21.10 1.02 2.70
C ALA A 112 21.28 2.55 2.80
N ASN A 113 21.94 3.17 1.82
CA ASN A 113 22.22 4.60 1.80
C ASN A 113 21.03 5.45 1.37
N PHE A 114 19.92 4.85 0.91
CA PHE A 114 18.70 5.60 0.58
C PHE A 114 18.12 6.26 1.82
N ALA A 115 18.12 5.53 2.94
CA ALA A 115 17.99 6.06 4.29
C ALA A 115 16.71 6.85 4.60
N TRP A 116 15.66 6.74 3.77
CA TRP A 116 14.35 7.31 4.07
C TRP A 116 13.76 6.66 5.33
N ASP A 117 12.94 7.40 6.07
CA ASP A 117 12.30 6.87 7.27
C ASP A 117 11.02 7.61 7.60
N LEU A 118 10.17 6.97 8.42
CA LEU A 118 8.97 7.61 8.93
C LEU A 118 9.34 8.84 9.75
N HIS A 119 8.60 9.94 9.58
CA HIS A 119 8.74 11.08 10.48
C HIS A 119 8.52 10.63 11.94
N PRO A 120 9.23 11.20 12.92
CA PRO A 120 9.16 10.75 14.31
C PRO A 120 7.74 10.78 14.91
N ALA A 121 6.90 11.72 14.47
CA ALA A 121 5.53 11.87 14.93
C ALA A 121 4.55 10.85 14.30
N GLU A 122 4.95 10.13 13.25
CA GLU A 122 4.06 9.19 12.58
C GLU A 122 3.79 7.97 13.44
N LYS A 123 2.52 7.58 13.48
CA LYS A 123 2.08 6.45 14.28
C LYS A 123 1.65 5.31 13.38
N HIS A 124 2.30 4.18 13.58
CA HIS A 124 2.07 2.95 12.83
C HIS A 124 0.84 2.20 13.37
N LEU A 125 0.12 1.46 12.51
CA LEU A 125 -1.04 0.64 12.88
C LEU A 125 -0.82 -0.22 14.14
N ALA A 126 0.31 -0.94 14.22
CA ALA A 126 0.64 -1.75 15.39
C ALA A 126 0.77 -0.93 16.69
N GLN A 127 1.21 0.33 16.65
CA GLN A 127 1.23 1.20 17.83
C GLN A 127 -0.20 1.49 18.31
N PHE A 128 -1.13 1.80 17.40
CA PHE A 128 -2.55 2.00 17.77
C PHE A 128 -3.15 0.74 18.39
N LEU A 129 -2.93 -0.43 17.77
CA LEU A 129 -3.49 -1.68 18.26
C LEU A 129 -2.89 -2.08 19.61
N LYS A 130 -1.57 -1.93 19.79
CA LYS A 130 -0.90 -2.19 21.07
C LYS A 130 -1.45 -1.32 22.19
N GLU A 131 -1.61 -0.03 21.96
CA GLU A 131 -2.21 0.89 22.93
C GLU A 131 -3.67 0.55 23.25
N ALA A 132 -4.39 -0.05 22.30
CA ALA A 132 -5.75 -0.56 22.50
C ALA A 132 -5.80 -1.94 23.18
N GLY A 133 -4.66 -2.50 23.60
CA GLY A 133 -4.58 -3.75 24.35
C GLY A 133 -4.37 -5.01 23.49
N TYR A 134 -4.02 -4.86 22.22
CA TYR A 134 -3.69 -6.00 21.37
C TYR A 134 -2.28 -6.54 21.67
N ALA A 135 -2.12 -7.86 21.64
CA ALA A 135 -0.81 -8.47 21.44
C ALA A 135 -0.38 -8.27 19.99
N THR A 136 0.84 -7.76 19.75
CA THR A 136 1.29 -7.38 18.40
C THR A 136 2.53 -8.17 17.96
N VAL A 137 2.42 -8.90 16.86
CA VAL A 137 3.50 -9.75 16.34
C VAL A 137 3.72 -9.48 14.87
N ALA A 138 4.98 -9.34 14.48
CA ALA A 138 5.41 -9.29 13.10
C ALA A 138 6.24 -10.53 12.74
N VAL A 139 6.03 -11.05 11.53
CA VAL A 139 6.87 -12.09 10.93
C VAL A 139 7.39 -11.60 9.57
N GLY A 140 8.66 -11.82 9.32
CA GLY A 140 9.29 -11.50 8.04
C GLY A 140 9.57 -10.01 7.86
N VAL A 141 9.19 -9.46 6.70
CA VAL A 141 9.69 -8.17 6.21
C VAL A 141 8.96 -6.98 6.83
N ILE A 142 9.75 -6.10 7.44
CA ILE A 142 9.40 -4.73 7.82
C ILE A 142 10.29 -3.84 6.97
N HIS A 143 9.68 -2.98 6.16
CA HIS A 143 10.42 -2.16 5.19
C HIS A 143 9.93 -0.73 5.09
N GLU A 144 8.93 -0.36 5.88
CA GLU A 144 8.38 0.99 6.05
C GLU A 144 9.22 1.89 6.96
N THR A 145 10.17 1.34 7.72
CA THR A 145 11.10 2.09 8.58
C THR A 145 12.43 1.39 8.71
N ARG A 146 13.50 2.15 8.96
CA ARG A 146 14.83 1.61 9.31
C ARG A 146 15.05 1.44 10.81
N CYS A 147 14.16 1.98 11.65
CA CYS A 147 14.24 1.84 13.12
C CYS A 147 13.76 0.47 13.64
N GLY A 148 13.32 -0.42 12.75
CA GLY A 148 12.95 -1.80 13.08
C GLY A 148 11.60 -1.96 13.78
N ALA A 149 11.23 -3.21 14.07
CA ALA A 149 9.87 -3.59 14.49
C ALA A 149 9.35 -2.87 15.74
N LYS A 150 10.24 -2.55 16.70
CA LYS A 150 9.87 -1.84 17.92
C LYS A 150 9.33 -0.43 17.63
N ARG A 151 9.86 0.26 16.61
CA ARG A 151 9.36 1.57 16.17
C ARG A 151 7.91 1.49 15.66
N CYS A 152 7.55 0.37 15.02
CA CYS A 152 6.21 0.13 14.52
C CYS A 152 5.21 -0.32 15.61
N GLY A 153 5.68 -0.58 16.83
CA GLY A 153 4.84 -0.99 17.96
C GLY A 153 4.71 -2.49 18.18
N TYR A 154 5.46 -3.33 17.46
CA TYR A 154 5.39 -4.78 17.63
C TYR A 154 6.04 -5.24 18.95
N ASP A 155 5.36 -6.12 19.69
CA ASP A 155 5.89 -6.78 20.90
C ASP A 155 6.95 -7.82 20.55
N LYS A 156 6.75 -8.51 19.43
CA LYS A 156 7.66 -9.56 18.94
C LYS A 156 7.84 -9.48 17.43
N HIS A 157 9.07 -9.69 16.97
CA HIS A 157 9.40 -9.77 15.55
C HIS A 157 10.21 -11.03 15.26
N ILE A 158 9.73 -11.84 14.32
CA ILE A 158 10.39 -13.06 13.88
C ILE A 158 10.94 -12.80 12.47
N ASN A 159 12.26 -12.67 12.34
CA ASN A 159 12.90 -12.31 11.08
C ASN A 159 13.03 -13.51 10.12
N LYS A 160 11.89 -13.97 9.59
CA LYS A 160 11.76 -15.06 8.61
C LYS A 160 11.03 -14.57 7.37
N ALA A 161 11.81 -14.04 6.43
CA ALA A 161 11.29 -13.26 5.30
C ALA A 161 10.85 -14.11 4.09
N LYS A 162 11.32 -15.36 3.97
CA LYS A 162 10.90 -16.28 2.90
C LYS A 162 9.54 -16.88 3.20
N ALA A 163 8.66 -16.97 2.21
CA ALA A 163 7.25 -17.35 2.38
C ALA A 163 7.07 -18.67 3.15
N ALA A 164 7.80 -19.73 2.81
CA ALA A 164 7.66 -21.04 3.47
C ALA A 164 8.10 -21.04 4.95
N GLU A 165 9.25 -20.41 5.25
CA GLU A 165 9.78 -20.29 6.62
C GLU A 165 8.94 -19.31 7.45
N GLY A 166 8.60 -18.16 6.87
CA GLY A 166 7.78 -17.14 7.50
C GLY A 166 6.37 -17.63 7.80
N THR A 167 5.75 -18.40 6.89
CA THR A 167 4.43 -19.01 7.16
C THR A 167 4.49 -20.03 8.29
N THR A 168 5.55 -20.85 8.34
CA THR A 168 5.76 -21.77 9.47
C THR A 168 5.85 -21.01 10.79
N ALA A 169 6.63 -19.93 10.84
CA ALA A 169 6.75 -19.07 12.01
C ALA A 169 5.43 -18.36 12.35
N ALA A 170 4.70 -17.85 11.36
CA ALA A 170 3.42 -17.18 11.56
C ALA A 170 2.37 -18.14 12.14
N ILE A 171 2.31 -19.38 11.68
CA ILE A 171 1.41 -20.41 12.24
C ILE A 171 1.79 -20.73 13.69
N GLU A 172 3.09 -20.81 14.02
CA GLU A 172 3.52 -21.00 15.40
C GLU A 172 3.09 -19.82 16.30
N GLN A 173 3.28 -18.58 15.82
CA GLN A 173 2.84 -17.38 16.53
C GLN A 173 1.32 -17.32 16.68
N LEU A 174 0.57 -17.70 15.64
CA LEU A 174 -0.88 -17.78 15.68
C LEU A 174 -1.35 -18.74 16.77
N ARG A 175 -0.74 -19.92 16.90
CA ARG A 175 -1.04 -20.89 17.98
C ARG A 175 -0.76 -20.32 19.36
N GLN A 176 0.36 -19.61 19.53
CA GLN A 176 0.73 -18.97 20.79
C GLN A 176 -0.27 -17.86 21.16
N LEU A 177 -0.64 -17.02 20.20
CA LEU A 177 -1.60 -15.93 20.38
C LEU A 177 -3.01 -16.44 20.69
N ALA A 178 -3.46 -17.49 19.98
CA ALA A 178 -4.76 -18.12 20.18
C ALA A 178 -4.94 -18.77 21.56
N ALA A 179 -3.84 -19.19 22.21
CA ALA A 179 -3.86 -19.69 23.58
C ALA A 179 -3.95 -18.55 24.63
N GLY A 180 -3.72 -17.30 24.21
CA GLY A 180 -3.85 -16.11 25.03
C GLY A 180 -5.29 -15.64 25.21
N LYS A 181 -5.48 -14.62 26.05
CA LYS A 181 -6.80 -13.97 26.29
C LYS A 181 -6.93 -12.60 25.62
N LEU A 182 -5.84 -12.04 25.11
CA LEU A 182 -5.84 -10.73 24.46
C LEU A 182 -6.25 -10.87 23.00
N PRO A 183 -6.98 -9.91 22.42
CA PRO A 183 -7.06 -9.82 20.97
C PRO A 183 -5.66 -9.62 20.40
N PHE A 184 -5.40 -10.11 19.19
CA PHE A 184 -4.06 -10.04 18.62
C PHE A 184 -4.03 -9.46 17.21
N TYR A 185 -2.89 -8.86 16.89
CA TYR A 185 -2.50 -8.41 15.56
C TYR A 185 -1.26 -9.19 15.12
N LEU A 186 -1.43 -10.02 14.11
CA LEU A 186 -0.34 -10.77 13.48
C LEU A 186 -0.15 -10.28 12.05
N TYR A 187 0.94 -9.59 11.80
CA TYR A 187 1.39 -9.23 10.47
C TYR A 187 2.46 -10.21 10.00
N ALA A 188 2.36 -10.73 8.78
CA ALA A 188 3.49 -11.34 8.12
C ALA A 188 3.71 -10.80 6.71
N GLY A 189 4.93 -10.33 6.47
CA GLY A 189 5.42 -9.86 5.18
C GLY A 189 6.42 -10.84 4.59
N PHE A 190 6.23 -11.24 3.33
CA PHE A 190 7.11 -12.17 2.63
C PHE A 190 7.83 -11.51 1.46
N ILE A 191 9.08 -11.91 1.23
CA ILE A 191 9.85 -11.47 0.06
C ILE A 191 9.20 -11.97 -1.21
N GLU A 192 8.73 -13.21 -1.29
CA GLU A 192 8.13 -13.73 -2.52
C GLU A 192 6.78 -13.02 -2.84
N PRO A 193 6.47 -12.78 -4.13
CA PRO A 193 7.25 -13.12 -5.33
C PRO A 193 8.35 -12.13 -5.75
N HIS A 194 8.86 -11.22 -4.92
CA HIS A 194 9.92 -10.27 -5.29
C HIS A 194 11.11 -10.92 -6.00
N ARG A 195 11.66 -10.22 -7.01
CA ARG A 195 12.86 -10.68 -7.72
C ARG A 195 14.10 -10.58 -6.84
N LEU A 196 14.93 -11.62 -6.83
CA LEU A 196 16.20 -11.61 -6.09
C LEU A 196 17.39 -11.72 -7.04
N PRO A 197 18.56 -11.16 -6.67
CA PRO A 197 19.78 -11.35 -7.43
C PRO A 197 20.12 -12.84 -7.50
N TYR A 198 20.42 -13.34 -8.70
CA TYR A 198 20.91 -14.70 -8.90
C TYR A 198 22.37 -14.68 -9.35
N PRO A 199 23.30 -15.27 -8.58
CA PRO A 199 24.71 -15.31 -8.97
C PRO A 199 24.90 -16.23 -10.19
N LYS A 200 25.88 -15.92 -11.06
CA LYS A 200 26.24 -16.81 -12.18
C LYS A 200 26.88 -18.14 -11.74
N GLY A 201 27.15 -18.30 -10.45
CA GLY A 201 27.80 -19.45 -9.80
C GLY A 201 28.34 -19.04 -8.42
N PRO A 202 28.85 -19.99 -7.60
CA PRO A 202 29.46 -19.67 -6.32
C PRO A 202 30.60 -18.64 -6.46
N GLY A 203 30.53 -17.53 -5.74
CA GLY A 203 31.55 -16.46 -5.79
C GLY A 203 31.56 -15.61 -7.07
N GLN A 204 30.61 -15.81 -7.99
CA GLN A 204 30.50 -15.04 -9.23
C GLN A 204 29.60 -13.79 -9.05
N PRO A 205 29.82 -12.73 -9.85
CA PRO A 205 28.93 -11.58 -9.87
C PRO A 205 27.49 -11.98 -10.24
N VAL A 206 26.54 -11.15 -9.80
CA VAL A 206 25.12 -11.31 -10.09
C VAL A 206 24.91 -11.31 -11.61
N GLY A 207 24.30 -12.38 -12.12
CA GLY A 207 24.04 -12.56 -13.55
C GLY A 207 22.77 -11.88 -14.05
N GLY A 208 21.89 -11.53 -13.11
CA GLY A 208 20.59 -10.89 -13.32
C GLY A 208 19.73 -11.06 -12.06
N HIS A 209 18.48 -10.61 -12.13
CA HIS A 209 17.47 -10.84 -11.10
C HIS A 209 16.42 -11.83 -11.61
N GLY A 210 15.85 -12.62 -10.71
CA GLY A 210 14.81 -13.60 -11.05
C GLY A 210 14.15 -14.15 -9.79
N PHE A 211 13.65 -15.37 -9.82
CA PHE A 211 12.93 -15.99 -8.70
C PHE A 211 13.68 -17.22 -8.16
N PRO A 212 14.87 -17.05 -7.55
CA PRO A 212 15.69 -18.17 -7.10
C PRO A 212 15.16 -18.78 -5.80
N GLY A 213 15.06 -20.11 -5.74
CA GLY A 213 14.73 -20.82 -4.50
C GLY A 213 14.48 -22.30 -4.74
N PRO A 214 14.70 -23.17 -3.73
CA PRO A 214 14.51 -24.61 -3.88
C PRO A 214 13.04 -25.00 -4.16
N HIS A 215 12.10 -24.14 -3.80
CA HIS A 215 10.65 -24.32 -4.00
C HIS A 215 10.09 -23.48 -5.16
N LEU A 216 10.93 -22.70 -5.84
CA LEU A 216 10.51 -21.80 -6.90
C LEU A 216 10.90 -22.41 -8.25
N LYS A 217 9.90 -22.93 -8.96
CA LYS A 217 10.05 -23.45 -10.33
C LYS A 217 9.14 -22.64 -11.24
N PRO A 218 9.57 -22.26 -12.45
CA PRO A 218 8.68 -21.66 -13.43
C PRO A 218 7.44 -22.53 -13.64
N ASP A 219 6.27 -21.89 -13.73
CA ASP A 219 5.01 -22.55 -14.00
C ASP A 219 4.43 -21.94 -15.28
N SER A 220 4.24 -22.76 -16.30
CA SER A 220 3.58 -22.39 -17.56
C SER A 220 2.49 -23.39 -17.95
N THR A 221 1.99 -24.19 -16.99
CA THR A 221 1.08 -25.31 -17.30
C THR A 221 -0.27 -24.84 -17.83
N LEU A 222 -0.65 -23.59 -17.56
CA LEU A 222 -1.84 -22.93 -18.12
C LEU A 222 -1.51 -21.88 -19.20
N GLY A 223 -0.29 -21.93 -19.75
CA GLY A 223 0.24 -20.92 -20.66
C GLY A 223 0.93 -19.76 -19.93
N VAL A 224 1.25 -18.71 -20.68
CA VAL A 224 1.83 -17.46 -20.18
C VAL A 224 1.12 -16.30 -20.88
N ASP A 225 0.34 -15.55 -20.10
CA ASP A 225 -0.34 -14.33 -20.54
C ASP A 225 0.65 -13.15 -20.44
N VAL A 226 1.01 -12.55 -21.58
CA VAL A 226 1.89 -11.37 -21.62
C VAL A 226 1.01 -10.11 -21.59
N PRO A 227 1.10 -9.26 -20.54
CA PRO A 227 0.35 -8.01 -20.49
C PRO A 227 0.68 -7.08 -21.67
N GLY A 228 -0.30 -6.32 -22.15
CA GLY A 228 -0.16 -5.50 -23.36
C GLY A 228 0.89 -4.38 -23.29
N TYR A 229 1.31 -4.00 -22.08
CA TYR A 229 2.39 -3.02 -21.85
C TYR A 229 3.80 -3.65 -21.90
N LEU A 230 3.91 -4.98 -22.05
CA LEU A 230 5.17 -5.69 -22.21
C LEU A 230 5.30 -6.26 -23.62
N ARG A 231 6.54 -6.33 -24.12
CA ARG A 231 6.82 -7.00 -25.41
C ARG A 231 6.76 -8.51 -25.24
N ASP A 232 6.06 -9.16 -26.16
CA ASP A 232 5.97 -10.62 -26.21
C ASP A 232 7.24 -11.23 -26.83
N THR A 233 8.22 -11.50 -25.98
CA THR A 233 9.49 -12.14 -26.36
C THR A 233 9.74 -13.41 -25.54
N PRO A 234 10.62 -14.33 -25.98
CA PRO A 234 10.99 -15.50 -25.19
C PRO A 234 11.47 -15.14 -23.78
N GLY A 235 12.24 -14.05 -23.63
CA GLY A 235 12.72 -13.56 -22.33
C GLY A 235 11.60 -13.07 -21.42
N THR A 236 10.65 -12.29 -21.94
CA THR A 236 9.45 -11.87 -21.20
C THR A 236 8.63 -13.08 -20.75
N ARG A 237 8.38 -14.04 -21.65
CA ARG A 237 7.60 -15.25 -21.34
C ARG A 237 8.26 -16.12 -20.27
N GLU A 238 9.58 -16.28 -20.34
CA GLU A 238 10.34 -17.04 -19.34
C GLU A 238 10.28 -16.38 -17.95
N GLU A 239 10.39 -15.05 -17.91
CA GLU A 239 10.31 -14.30 -16.65
C GLU A 239 8.91 -14.35 -16.03
N LEU A 240 7.85 -14.22 -16.86
CA LEU A 240 6.47 -14.37 -16.41
C LEU A 240 6.17 -15.79 -15.93
N ALA A 241 6.71 -16.84 -16.58
CA ALA A 241 6.59 -18.20 -16.08
C ALA A 241 7.28 -18.37 -14.72
N GLY A 242 8.44 -17.74 -14.52
CA GLY A 242 9.11 -17.67 -13.21
C GLY A 242 8.24 -16.99 -12.15
N LEU A 243 7.62 -15.86 -12.48
CA LEU A 243 6.68 -15.16 -11.61
C LEU A 243 5.46 -16.03 -11.27
N GLN A 244 4.85 -16.69 -12.27
CA GLN A 244 3.72 -17.61 -12.08
C GLN A 244 4.06 -18.71 -11.07
N GLY A 245 5.28 -19.27 -11.16
CA GLY A 245 5.80 -20.24 -10.19
C GLY A 245 5.95 -19.69 -8.78
N ALA A 246 6.47 -18.47 -8.65
CA ALA A 246 6.61 -17.80 -7.36
C ALA A 246 5.26 -17.43 -6.73
N VAL A 247 4.30 -16.97 -7.53
CA VAL A 247 2.93 -16.69 -7.07
C VAL A 247 2.23 -17.97 -6.61
N ARG A 248 2.37 -19.08 -7.35
CA ARG A 248 1.86 -20.39 -6.92
C ARG A 248 2.44 -20.81 -5.57
N HIS A 249 3.74 -20.64 -5.38
CA HIS A 249 4.38 -20.95 -4.10
C HIS A 249 3.80 -20.12 -2.94
N VAL A 250 3.56 -18.82 -3.16
CA VAL A 250 2.91 -17.93 -2.19
C VAL A 250 1.48 -18.38 -1.89
N ASP A 251 0.72 -18.77 -2.92
CA ASP A 251 -0.64 -19.30 -2.75
C ASP A 251 -0.68 -20.57 -1.88
N GLU A 252 0.28 -21.49 -2.09
CA GLU A 252 0.41 -22.69 -1.25
C GLU A 252 0.66 -22.31 0.22
N GLN A 253 1.46 -21.27 0.47
CA GLN A 253 1.73 -20.78 1.83
C GLN A 253 0.50 -20.13 2.45
N PHE A 254 -0.25 -19.35 1.67
CA PHE A 254 -1.52 -18.78 2.10
C PHE A 254 -2.53 -19.89 2.47
N GLY A 255 -2.59 -20.97 1.69
CA GLY A 255 -3.41 -22.16 2.00
C GLY A 255 -3.05 -22.79 3.34
N ARG A 256 -1.75 -22.97 3.63
CA ARG A 256 -1.28 -23.49 4.93
C ARG A 256 -1.72 -22.60 6.10
N TRP A 257 -1.66 -21.28 5.93
CA TRP A 257 -2.05 -20.34 6.97
C TRP A 257 -3.56 -20.38 7.22
N MET A 258 -4.37 -20.34 6.15
CA MET A 258 -5.83 -20.43 6.28
C MET A 258 -6.28 -21.75 6.92
N GLN A 259 -5.59 -22.85 6.60
CA GLN A 259 -5.83 -24.14 7.24
C GLN A 259 -5.56 -24.08 8.76
N ALA A 260 -4.47 -23.44 9.18
CA ALA A 260 -4.17 -23.26 10.60
C ALA A 260 -5.20 -22.37 11.33
N ILE A 261 -5.69 -21.29 10.70
CA ILE A 261 -6.76 -20.44 11.26
C ILE A 261 -8.03 -21.27 11.49
N LYS A 262 -8.38 -22.13 10.53
CA LYS A 262 -9.53 -23.04 10.62
C LYS A 262 -9.37 -24.09 11.73
N GLU A 263 -8.20 -24.73 11.81
CA GLU A 263 -7.90 -25.73 12.85
C GLU A 263 -7.96 -25.15 14.27
N LEU A 264 -7.63 -23.87 14.42
CA LEU A 264 -7.72 -23.15 15.68
C LEU A 264 -9.13 -22.62 15.98
N GLY A 265 -10.09 -22.77 15.06
CA GLY A 265 -11.46 -22.28 15.26
C GLY A 265 -11.60 -20.76 15.22
N LEU A 266 -10.65 -20.04 14.63
CA LEU A 266 -10.56 -18.58 14.72
C LEU A 266 -11.30 -17.82 13.61
N GLU A 267 -11.93 -18.53 12.66
CA GLU A 267 -12.50 -17.93 11.44
C GLU A 267 -13.58 -16.88 11.72
N GLU A 268 -14.41 -17.11 12.75
CA GLU A 268 -15.53 -16.24 13.10
C GLU A 268 -15.10 -14.98 13.85
N GLU A 269 -13.94 -14.99 14.50
CA GLU A 269 -13.43 -13.91 15.36
C GLU A 269 -12.23 -13.15 14.75
N THR A 270 -11.78 -13.54 13.56
CA THR A 270 -10.56 -13.00 12.94
C THR A 270 -10.85 -12.32 11.62
N LEU A 271 -10.43 -11.05 11.51
CA LEU A 271 -10.24 -10.41 10.21
C LEU A 271 -8.95 -10.91 9.58
N VAL A 272 -9.06 -11.58 8.44
CA VAL A 272 -7.93 -11.94 7.59
C VAL A 272 -7.87 -10.97 6.41
N ILE A 273 -6.69 -10.39 6.18
CA ILE A 273 -6.39 -9.52 5.05
C ILE A 273 -5.26 -10.15 4.24
N ALA A 274 -5.46 -10.32 2.93
CA ALA A 274 -4.39 -10.67 2.00
C ALA A 274 -4.19 -9.53 1.00
N THR A 275 -2.96 -8.99 0.95
CA THR A 275 -2.64 -7.84 0.10
C THR A 275 -1.18 -7.80 -0.34
N THR A 276 -0.82 -6.78 -1.12
CA THR A 276 0.53 -6.53 -1.63
C THR A 276 0.84 -5.03 -1.58
N ASP A 277 2.12 -4.69 -1.65
CA ASP A 277 2.59 -3.31 -1.63
C ASP A 277 2.36 -2.59 -2.96
N HIS A 278 2.66 -3.21 -4.09
CA HIS A 278 2.47 -2.58 -5.40
C HIS A 278 2.41 -3.62 -6.52
N GLY A 279 2.39 -3.13 -7.76
CA GLY A 279 2.44 -3.90 -8.99
C GLY A 279 3.60 -4.89 -9.11
N ILE A 280 3.50 -5.76 -10.12
CA ILE A 280 4.54 -6.75 -10.40
C ILE A 280 5.88 -6.10 -10.72
N ALA A 281 6.98 -6.80 -10.46
CA ALA A 281 8.34 -6.32 -10.69
C ALA A 281 8.75 -6.22 -12.18
N MET A 282 7.83 -5.82 -13.06
CA MET A 282 8.04 -5.69 -14.50
C MET A 282 8.19 -4.22 -14.90
N PRO A 283 8.80 -3.92 -16.04
CA PRO A 283 8.83 -2.56 -16.57
C PRO A 283 7.43 -1.97 -16.73
N ARG A 284 7.30 -0.64 -16.52
CA ARG A 284 6.01 0.09 -16.46
C ARG A 284 5.03 -0.38 -15.37
N ALA A 285 5.42 -1.30 -14.50
CA ALA A 285 4.65 -1.68 -13.32
C ALA A 285 5.34 -1.11 -12.08
N LYS A 286 6.11 -1.92 -11.34
CA LYS A 286 6.89 -1.47 -10.19
C LYS A 286 7.73 -0.24 -10.55
N CYS A 287 7.81 0.70 -9.61
CA CYS A 287 8.50 1.98 -9.76
C CYS A 287 7.88 2.94 -10.80
N SER A 288 6.60 2.79 -11.16
CA SER A 288 5.93 3.72 -12.08
C SER A 288 4.47 3.96 -11.69
N VAL A 289 3.97 5.19 -11.84
CA VAL A 289 2.61 5.57 -11.43
C VAL A 289 1.51 5.18 -12.45
N TYR A 290 1.85 4.30 -13.39
CA TYR A 290 0.93 3.63 -14.30
C TYR A 290 0.06 2.59 -13.55
N GLU A 291 -1.08 2.20 -14.14
CA GLU A 291 -2.03 1.22 -13.60
C GLU A 291 -1.34 -0.09 -13.18
N PRO A 292 -0.44 -0.68 -13.99
CA PRO A 292 0.22 -1.93 -13.59
C PRO A 292 1.09 -1.78 -12.34
N GLY A 293 1.54 -0.57 -12.01
CA GLY A 293 2.33 -0.26 -10.82
C GLY A 293 1.49 0.05 -9.59
N LEU A 294 0.37 0.77 -9.78
CA LEU A 294 -0.50 1.21 -8.69
C LEU A 294 -1.52 0.15 -8.26
N GLN A 295 -2.02 -0.69 -9.16
CA GLN A 295 -3.04 -1.68 -8.81
C GLN A 295 -2.50 -2.77 -7.88
N ILE A 296 -3.21 -2.99 -6.77
CA ILE A 296 -2.86 -4.01 -5.77
C ILE A 296 -4.03 -4.96 -5.52
N ALA A 297 -3.70 -6.21 -5.18
CA ALA A 297 -4.67 -7.15 -4.65
C ALA A 297 -5.08 -6.73 -3.23
N LEU A 298 -6.38 -6.75 -2.96
CA LEU A 298 -6.95 -6.62 -1.62
C LEU A 298 -8.11 -7.63 -1.47
N LEU A 299 -7.85 -8.67 -0.68
CA LEU A 299 -8.82 -9.68 -0.29
C LEU A 299 -9.00 -9.63 1.23
N MET A 300 -10.25 -9.68 1.69
CA MET A 300 -10.57 -9.61 3.11
C MET A 300 -11.62 -10.65 3.47
N ARG A 301 -11.54 -11.21 4.68
CA ARG A 301 -12.59 -12.06 5.21
C ARG A 301 -12.69 -11.94 6.73
N HIS A 302 -13.92 -11.84 7.23
CA HIS A 302 -14.25 -12.04 8.64
C HIS A 302 -15.53 -12.88 8.68
N ALA A 303 -15.45 -14.16 9.06
CA ALA A 303 -16.58 -15.08 8.86
C ALA A 303 -17.79 -14.72 9.75
N GLY A 304 -17.55 -14.21 10.96
CA GLY A 304 -18.61 -13.83 11.90
C GLY A 304 -19.21 -12.44 11.69
N ARG A 305 -18.80 -11.70 10.65
CA ARG A 305 -19.27 -10.33 10.41
C ARG A 305 -19.96 -10.25 9.06
N LYS A 306 -21.28 -10.06 9.10
CA LYS A 306 -22.12 -9.93 7.90
C LYS A 306 -21.56 -8.87 6.95
N GLY A 307 -21.45 -9.23 5.67
CA GLY A 307 -20.97 -8.34 4.60
C GLY A 307 -19.44 -8.37 4.38
N TRP A 308 -18.70 -9.03 5.27
CA TRP A 308 -17.25 -9.26 5.17
C TRP A 308 -16.90 -10.68 4.70
N HIS A 309 -17.88 -11.40 4.17
CA HIS A 309 -17.76 -12.75 3.60
C HIS A 309 -18.84 -12.97 2.53
N GLY A 310 -18.80 -14.12 1.85
CA GLY A 310 -19.81 -14.53 0.88
C GLY A 310 -19.45 -14.33 -0.59
N GLY A 311 -18.17 -14.10 -0.91
CA GLY A 311 -17.70 -14.03 -2.30
C GLY A 311 -18.04 -12.71 -3.00
N VAL A 312 -18.10 -11.61 -2.24
CA VAL A 312 -18.52 -10.30 -2.76
C VAL A 312 -17.36 -9.64 -3.51
N VAL A 313 -17.65 -9.08 -4.68
CA VAL A 313 -16.71 -8.20 -5.41
C VAL A 313 -17.12 -6.75 -5.19
N ARG A 314 -16.20 -5.94 -4.66
CA ARG A 314 -16.37 -4.49 -4.51
C ARG A 314 -15.65 -3.79 -5.65
N ASN A 315 -16.39 -2.92 -6.33
CA ASN A 315 -15.87 -2.11 -7.42
C ASN A 315 -15.52 -0.70 -6.94
N GLU A 316 -15.92 -0.30 -5.75
CA GLU A 316 -15.58 1.01 -5.20
C GLU A 316 -14.05 1.18 -5.13
N MET A 317 -13.58 2.39 -5.44
CA MET A 317 -12.16 2.67 -5.57
C MET A 317 -11.60 2.97 -4.18
N VAL A 318 -10.60 2.19 -3.78
CA VAL A 318 -9.93 2.30 -2.47
C VAL A 318 -8.43 2.45 -2.66
N SER A 319 -7.78 3.13 -1.72
CA SER A 319 -6.32 3.27 -1.67
C SER A 319 -5.75 2.50 -0.48
N ASN A 320 -4.50 2.09 -0.53
CA ASN A 320 -3.83 1.43 0.60
C ASN A 320 -3.83 2.30 1.87
N ILE A 321 -3.84 3.64 1.76
CA ILE A 321 -3.98 4.55 2.91
C ILE A 321 -5.34 4.43 3.61
N ASP A 322 -6.36 3.89 2.94
CA ASP A 322 -7.69 3.66 3.51
C ASP A 322 -7.70 2.49 4.51
N MET A 323 -6.65 1.66 4.55
CA MET A 323 -6.56 0.48 5.40
C MET A 323 -6.44 0.82 6.88
N LEU A 324 -5.57 1.77 7.25
CA LEU A 324 -5.44 2.21 8.64
C LEU A 324 -6.80 2.67 9.22
N PRO A 325 -7.48 3.69 8.65
CA PRO A 325 -8.75 4.16 9.22
C PRO A 325 -9.85 3.09 9.19
N THR A 326 -9.84 2.19 8.20
CA THR A 326 -10.78 1.06 8.16
C THR A 326 -10.58 0.11 9.34
N ILE A 327 -9.33 -0.24 9.66
CA ILE A 327 -9.01 -1.13 10.78
C ILE A 327 -9.30 -0.43 12.11
N LEU A 328 -8.96 0.86 12.25
CA LEU A 328 -9.26 1.63 13.46
C LEU A 328 -10.77 1.74 13.72
N GLU A 329 -11.57 2.06 12.71
CA GLU A 329 -13.04 2.08 12.84
C GLU A 329 -13.59 0.70 13.24
N LEU A 330 -13.08 -0.38 12.62
CA LEU A 330 -13.53 -1.74 12.89
C LEU A 330 -13.37 -2.12 14.36
N VAL A 331 -12.27 -1.70 15.00
CA VAL A 331 -11.96 -2.03 16.40
C VAL A 331 -12.35 -0.94 17.39
N GLY A 332 -13.01 0.12 16.92
CA GLY A 332 -13.53 1.22 17.75
C GLY A 332 -12.45 2.19 18.26
N ILE A 333 -11.34 2.34 17.54
CA ILE A 333 -10.30 3.34 17.82
C ILE A 333 -10.59 4.61 17.01
N PRO A 334 -10.59 5.81 17.62
CA PRO A 334 -10.74 7.06 16.87
C PRO A 334 -9.63 7.24 15.83
N VAL A 335 -10.01 7.60 14.61
CA VAL A 335 -9.07 7.92 13.53
C VAL A 335 -8.41 9.27 13.81
N PRO A 336 -7.07 9.37 13.85
CA PRO A 336 -6.37 10.64 14.03
C PRO A 336 -6.65 11.63 12.89
N ALA A 337 -6.66 12.93 13.21
CA ALA A 337 -6.96 13.99 12.25
C ALA A 337 -5.96 14.11 11.08
N ASN A 338 -4.73 13.62 11.26
CA ASN A 338 -3.70 13.63 10.22
C ASN A 338 -3.76 12.41 9.28
N VAL A 339 -4.63 11.43 9.53
CA VAL A 339 -4.86 10.31 8.59
C VAL A 339 -5.59 10.85 7.36
N GLN A 340 -5.04 10.56 6.19
CA GLN A 340 -5.52 11.08 4.90
C GLN A 340 -6.40 10.07 4.15
N GLY A 341 -6.31 8.78 4.49
CA GLY A 341 -7.22 7.75 3.99
C GLY A 341 -8.62 7.86 4.60
N ARG A 342 -9.57 7.16 3.99
CA ARG A 342 -10.97 7.10 4.41
C ARG A 342 -11.40 5.67 4.65
N SER A 343 -12.03 5.42 5.80
CA SER A 343 -12.52 4.08 6.12
C SER A 343 -13.58 3.61 5.11
N PHE A 344 -13.40 2.39 4.60
CA PHE A 344 -14.40 1.69 3.79
C PHE A 344 -15.15 0.61 4.59
N ALA A 345 -14.98 0.53 5.92
CA ALA A 345 -15.79 -0.36 6.76
C ALA A 345 -17.32 -0.17 6.56
N PRO A 346 -17.86 1.07 6.39
CA PRO A 346 -19.28 1.27 6.10
C PRO A 346 -19.75 0.53 4.85
N LEU A 347 -18.95 0.48 3.78
CA LEU A 347 -19.26 -0.24 2.55
C LEU A 347 -19.48 -1.74 2.81
N LEU A 348 -18.63 -2.33 3.65
CA LEU A 348 -18.68 -3.75 3.96
C LEU A 348 -19.82 -4.09 4.92
N ASP A 349 -20.13 -3.20 5.87
CA ASP A 349 -21.26 -3.33 6.78
C ASP A 349 -22.63 -3.08 6.09
N GLY A 350 -22.65 -2.73 4.80
CA GLY A 350 -23.88 -2.37 4.07
C GLY A 350 -24.46 -1.02 4.50
N ARG A 351 -23.65 -0.16 5.12
CA ARG A 351 -23.98 1.21 5.50
C ARG A 351 -23.70 2.17 4.34
N ALA A 352 -24.22 3.39 4.45
CA ALA A 352 -23.92 4.44 3.49
C ALA A 352 -22.40 4.70 3.43
N TYR A 353 -21.86 4.71 2.22
CA TYR A 353 -20.45 4.93 1.94
C TYR A 353 -20.32 5.81 0.70
N THR A 354 -19.43 6.79 0.75
CA THR A 354 -19.08 7.62 -0.41
C THR A 354 -17.70 7.19 -0.90
N PRO A 355 -17.62 6.49 -2.05
CA PRO A 355 -16.35 6.05 -2.61
C PRO A 355 -15.39 7.21 -2.88
N ASN A 356 -14.10 6.90 -2.97
CA ASN A 356 -13.13 7.85 -3.46
C ASN A 356 -13.45 8.18 -4.92
N ALA A 357 -13.72 9.46 -5.23
CA ALA A 357 -13.95 9.89 -6.60
C ALA A 357 -12.66 9.90 -7.44
N VAL A 358 -11.52 9.99 -6.76
CA VAL A 358 -10.18 9.98 -7.34
C VAL A 358 -9.22 9.17 -6.47
N ILE A 359 -8.16 8.66 -7.07
CA ILE A 359 -7.01 8.07 -6.38
C ILE A 359 -5.78 8.85 -6.84
N PHE A 360 -4.93 9.20 -5.89
CA PHE A 360 -3.66 9.86 -6.16
C PHE A 360 -2.51 8.88 -6.04
N GLY A 361 -1.55 8.97 -6.95
CA GLY A 361 -0.30 8.22 -6.92
C GLY A 361 0.91 9.15 -6.98
N GLU A 362 2.01 8.74 -6.38
CA GLU A 362 3.25 9.50 -6.37
C GLU A 362 4.47 8.60 -6.50
N LEU A 363 5.51 9.16 -7.09
CA LEU A 363 6.87 8.65 -7.06
C LEU A 363 7.76 9.86 -6.84
N THR A 364 8.73 9.77 -5.93
CA THR A 364 9.75 10.82 -5.76
C THR A 364 11.13 10.20 -5.90
N TYR A 365 11.40 9.18 -5.08
CA TYR A 365 12.60 8.36 -5.18
C TYR A 365 12.25 6.88 -5.24
N HIS A 366 13.07 6.14 -5.98
CA HIS A 366 13.29 4.72 -5.73
C HIS A 366 14.80 4.43 -5.78
N GLY A 367 15.31 4.03 -6.95
CA GLY A 367 16.75 3.87 -7.18
C GLY A 367 17.46 5.19 -7.51
N TYR A 368 16.70 6.15 -8.04
CA TYR A 368 17.14 7.51 -8.36
C TYR A 368 15.96 8.49 -8.19
N TYR A 369 16.25 9.78 -8.33
CA TYR A 369 15.26 10.86 -8.28
C TYR A 369 14.48 10.92 -9.61
N ASP A 370 13.19 10.64 -9.55
CA ASP A 370 12.30 10.75 -10.70
C ASP A 370 10.87 11.08 -10.25
N PRO A 371 10.64 12.35 -9.88
CA PRO A 371 9.36 12.78 -9.35
C PRO A 371 8.22 12.72 -10.37
N GLN A 372 7.18 11.96 -10.03
CA GLN A 372 5.91 11.87 -10.75
C GLN A 372 4.74 12.01 -9.77
N ARG A 373 3.63 12.58 -10.25
CA ARG A 373 2.35 12.63 -9.52
C ARG A 373 1.23 12.24 -10.47
N SER A 374 0.25 11.48 -9.99
CA SER A 374 -0.88 11.06 -10.80
C SER A 374 -2.22 11.22 -10.08
N VAL A 375 -3.27 11.45 -10.86
CA VAL A 375 -4.65 11.41 -10.40
C VAL A 375 -5.47 10.55 -11.35
N ARG A 376 -6.15 9.53 -10.80
CA ARG A 376 -7.06 8.68 -11.57
C ARG A 376 -8.49 8.70 -11.05
N THR A 377 -9.42 8.82 -11.98
CA THR A 377 -10.87 8.66 -11.78
C THR A 377 -11.26 7.23 -12.14
N GLU A 378 -12.56 6.96 -12.29
CA GLU A 378 -13.03 5.67 -12.80
C GLU A 378 -12.59 5.40 -14.25
N THR A 379 -12.42 6.45 -15.05
CA THR A 379 -12.30 6.33 -16.51
C THR A 379 -11.05 6.98 -17.09
N HIS A 380 -10.41 7.91 -16.39
CA HIS A 380 -9.25 8.64 -16.89
C HIS A 380 -8.16 8.76 -15.82
N LYS A 381 -6.90 8.77 -16.27
CA LYS A 381 -5.74 9.12 -15.44
C LYS A 381 -4.94 10.23 -16.09
N LEU A 382 -4.49 11.19 -15.28
CA LEU A 382 -3.45 12.14 -15.63
C LEU A 382 -2.18 11.82 -14.83
N ILE A 383 -1.01 11.88 -15.48
CA ILE A 383 0.31 11.83 -14.84
C ILE A 383 1.03 13.14 -15.14
N ALA A 384 1.69 13.70 -14.13
CA ALA A 384 2.57 14.86 -14.23
C ALA A 384 4.01 14.43 -13.93
N ASN A 385 4.93 14.81 -14.82
CA ASN A 385 6.35 14.45 -14.76
C ASN A 385 7.19 15.70 -14.47
N PHE A 386 8.02 15.63 -13.41
CA PHE A 386 8.80 16.77 -12.90
C PHE A 386 10.31 16.61 -13.15
N SER A 387 10.70 15.62 -13.96
CA SER A 387 12.09 15.31 -14.28
C SER A 387 12.26 15.12 -15.79
N ALA A 388 13.51 15.09 -16.25
CA ALA A 388 13.87 14.71 -17.62
C ALA A 388 14.31 13.24 -17.70
N ALA A 389 13.70 12.35 -16.92
CA ALA A 389 13.97 10.92 -16.99
C ALA A 389 13.54 10.35 -18.36
N PRO A 390 14.33 9.42 -18.95
CA PRO A 390 13.94 8.78 -20.20
C PRO A 390 12.64 8.00 -20.06
N SER A 391 11.70 8.14 -21.00
CA SER A 391 10.34 7.58 -20.90
C SER A 391 10.26 6.05 -20.92
N PHE A 392 11.35 5.42 -21.34
CA PHE A 392 11.49 3.98 -21.44
C PHE A 392 12.32 3.41 -20.29
N GLN A 393 12.76 4.24 -19.35
CA GLN A 393 13.50 3.83 -18.16
C GLN A 393 12.65 4.01 -16.90
N ASP A 394 12.67 2.99 -16.06
CA ASP A 394 12.14 3.04 -14.71
C ASP A 394 13.14 2.34 -13.77
N PRO A 395 13.12 2.63 -12.45
CA PRO A 395 14.09 2.07 -11.52
C PRO A 395 14.18 0.53 -11.50
N SER A 396 13.14 -0.21 -11.92
CA SER A 396 13.20 -1.68 -12.01
C SER A 396 14.18 -2.18 -13.07
N GLN A 397 14.50 -1.37 -14.07
CA GLN A 397 15.41 -1.75 -15.16
C GLN A 397 16.87 -1.86 -14.74
N GLN A 398 17.24 -1.23 -13.61
CA GLN A 398 18.55 -1.43 -12.99
C GLN A 398 18.81 -2.90 -12.63
N TRP A 399 17.75 -3.70 -12.49
CA TRP A 399 17.85 -5.13 -12.20
C TRP A 399 18.12 -5.99 -13.43
N ARG A 400 18.18 -5.39 -14.63
CA ARG A 400 18.37 -6.06 -15.92
C ARG A 400 17.34 -7.18 -16.10
N PRO A 401 16.04 -6.82 -16.15
CA PRO A 401 14.97 -7.79 -16.36
C PRO A 401 15.17 -8.58 -17.66
N ARG A 402 14.61 -9.79 -17.74
CA ARG A 402 14.49 -10.50 -19.03
C ARG A 402 13.30 -10.00 -19.85
N SER A 403 12.31 -9.41 -19.19
CA SER A 403 11.22 -8.68 -19.83
C SER A 403 11.73 -7.42 -20.51
N ASP A 404 11.47 -7.33 -21.80
CA ASP A 404 11.89 -6.19 -22.61
C ASP A 404 10.96 -5.00 -22.39
N THR A 405 11.57 -3.83 -22.24
CA THR A 405 10.87 -2.55 -22.39
C THR A 405 10.64 -2.26 -23.87
N ALA A 406 9.56 -1.54 -24.17
CA ALA A 406 9.44 -0.87 -25.45
C ALA A 406 10.45 0.30 -25.47
N VAL A 407 11.68 0.03 -25.94
CA VAL A 407 12.68 1.07 -26.18
C VAL A 407 12.31 1.78 -27.49
N PRO A 408 12.09 3.10 -27.47
CA PRO A 408 11.82 3.87 -28.68
C PRO A 408 12.99 3.78 -29.67
N GLU A 409 12.70 3.98 -30.96
CA GLU A 409 13.70 3.96 -32.04
C GLU A 409 14.83 4.98 -31.79
N HIS A 410 14.51 6.09 -31.13
CA HIS A 410 15.45 7.16 -30.77
C HIS A 410 15.49 7.37 -29.25
N PRO A 411 16.18 6.50 -28.49
CA PRO A 411 16.17 6.55 -27.03
C PRO A 411 16.81 7.83 -26.47
N ALA A 412 17.74 8.45 -27.20
CA ALA A 412 18.42 9.68 -26.77
C ALA A 412 17.48 10.90 -26.66
N SER A 413 16.31 10.87 -27.30
CA SER A 413 15.32 11.94 -27.28
C SER A 413 13.98 11.51 -26.69
N ALA A 414 13.91 10.29 -26.14
CA ALA A 414 12.69 9.73 -25.57
C ALA A 414 12.57 10.07 -24.09
N PHE A 415 11.90 11.18 -23.79
CA PHE A 415 11.62 11.66 -22.43
C PHE A 415 10.11 11.70 -22.19
N HIS A 416 9.71 11.61 -20.92
CA HIS A 416 8.30 11.81 -20.57
C HIS A 416 7.86 13.24 -20.94
N PRO A 417 6.66 13.43 -21.52
CA PRO A 417 6.08 14.76 -21.63
C PRO A 417 5.74 15.28 -20.22
N HIS A 418 5.59 16.60 -20.07
CA HIS A 418 5.23 17.19 -18.78
C HIS A 418 3.92 16.63 -18.21
N LEU A 419 2.95 16.35 -19.08
CA LEU A 419 1.68 15.74 -18.74
C LEU A 419 1.38 14.58 -19.69
N GLU A 420 0.87 13.49 -19.13
CA GLU A 420 0.31 12.34 -19.86
C GLU A 420 -1.16 12.18 -19.45
N LEU A 421 -2.04 11.83 -20.38
CA LEU A 421 -3.47 11.62 -20.14
C LEU A 421 -3.95 10.33 -20.82
N TYR A 422 -4.65 9.48 -20.08
CA TYR A 422 -5.16 8.19 -20.58
C TYR A 422 -6.65 8.02 -20.33
N ASP A 423 -7.35 7.41 -21.30
CA ASP A 423 -8.70 6.87 -21.17
C ASP A 423 -8.59 5.39 -20.78
N LEU A 424 -8.77 5.09 -19.49
CA LEU A 424 -8.59 3.76 -18.91
C LEU A 424 -9.66 2.75 -19.36
N VAL A 425 -10.77 3.22 -19.96
CA VAL A 425 -11.82 2.34 -20.49
C VAL A 425 -11.39 1.78 -21.85
N LYS A 426 -10.82 2.63 -22.71
CA LYS A 426 -10.37 2.23 -24.05
C LYS A 426 -8.94 1.72 -24.08
N ASP A 427 -8.11 2.20 -23.16
CA ASP A 427 -6.69 1.93 -23.07
C ASP A 427 -6.30 1.60 -21.62
N PRO A 428 -6.67 0.39 -21.13
CA PRO A 428 -6.42 -0.02 -19.74
C PRO A 428 -4.92 -0.19 -19.41
N TRP A 429 -4.05 -0.17 -20.43
CA TRP A 429 -2.60 -0.30 -20.28
C TRP A 429 -1.85 1.02 -20.49
N GLU A 430 -2.56 2.13 -20.68
CA GLU A 430 -1.99 3.48 -20.78
C GLU A 430 -0.89 3.56 -21.86
N GLN A 431 -1.20 3.09 -23.05
CA GLN A 431 -0.32 3.08 -24.22
C GLN A 431 -0.52 4.28 -25.14
N ILE A 432 -1.67 4.96 -25.07
CA ILE A 432 -2.06 6.05 -25.96
C ILE A 432 -2.22 7.33 -25.16
N ASP A 433 -1.20 8.20 -25.21
CA ASP A 433 -1.26 9.52 -24.57
C ASP A 433 -2.19 10.48 -25.33
N LEU A 434 -3.18 10.98 -24.62
CA LEU A 434 -4.20 11.92 -25.09
C LEU A 434 -3.93 13.36 -24.65
N ALA A 435 -2.85 13.63 -23.91
CA ALA A 435 -2.62 14.92 -23.27
C ALA A 435 -2.58 16.08 -24.27
N ASN A 436 -2.13 15.87 -25.51
CA ASN A 436 -2.06 16.92 -26.53
C ASN A 436 -3.27 16.97 -27.48
N LYS A 437 -4.31 16.15 -27.26
CA LYS A 437 -5.51 16.12 -28.09
C LYS A 437 -6.45 17.28 -27.73
N PRO A 438 -6.86 18.15 -28.69
CA PRO A 438 -7.76 19.28 -28.41
C PRO A 438 -9.09 18.86 -27.77
N GLU A 439 -9.66 17.74 -28.20
CA GLU A 439 -10.90 17.16 -27.68
C GLU A 439 -10.79 16.71 -26.22
N CYS A 440 -9.57 16.47 -25.72
CA CYS A 440 -9.31 16.07 -24.33
C CYS A 440 -8.90 17.25 -23.44
N ALA A 441 -8.91 18.50 -23.94
CA ALA A 441 -8.43 19.66 -23.19
C ALA A 441 -9.21 19.91 -21.89
N ALA A 442 -10.53 19.70 -21.90
CA ALA A 442 -11.38 19.91 -20.73
C ALA A 442 -11.04 18.93 -19.59
N ILE A 443 -10.99 17.62 -19.90
CA ILE A 443 -10.67 16.59 -18.90
C ILE A 443 -9.21 16.72 -18.42
N ARG A 444 -8.27 17.06 -19.31
CA ARG A 444 -6.88 17.38 -18.93
C ARG A 444 -6.83 18.50 -17.89
N SER A 445 -7.52 19.62 -18.15
CA SER A 445 -7.54 20.77 -17.25
C SER A 445 -8.20 20.45 -15.92
N GLU A 446 -9.28 19.67 -15.93
CA GLU A 446 -9.98 19.24 -14.71
C GLU A 446 -9.06 18.39 -13.83
N LEU A 447 -8.45 17.34 -14.40
CA LEU A 447 -7.58 16.44 -13.67
C LEU A 447 -6.32 17.16 -13.19
N ALA A 448 -5.73 18.03 -14.00
CA ALA A 448 -4.57 18.83 -13.59
C ALA A 448 -4.91 19.73 -12.41
N GLY A 449 -6.09 20.37 -12.42
CA GLY A 449 -6.58 21.18 -11.30
C GLY A 449 -6.82 20.35 -10.04
N ARG A 450 -7.35 19.13 -10.16
CA ARG A 450 -7.51 18.20 -9.02
C ARG A 450 -6.16 17.77 -8.44
N LEU A 451 -5.19 17.44 -9.30
CA LEU A 451 -3.85 17.04 -8.88
C LEU A 451 -3.12 18.18 -8.16
N LEU A 452 -3.14 19.38 -8.73
CA LEU A 452 -2.51 20.54 -8.12
C LEU A 452 -3.14 20.90 -6.77
N ARG A 453 -4.48 20.86 -6.66
CA ARG A 453 -5.15 21.06 -5.37
C ARG A 453 -4.72 20.04 -4.33
N HIS A 454 -4.64 18.76 -4.70
CA HIS A 454 -4.16 17.73 -3.80
C HIS A 454 -2.75 18.04 -3.30
N MET A 455 -1.82 18.34 -4.20
CA MET A 455 -0.44 18.71 -3.84
C MET A 455 -0.39 19.91 -2.88
N ILE A 456 -1.25 20.92 -3.08
CA ILE A 456 -1.33 22.09 -2.18
C ILE A 456 -1.93 21.70 -0.82
N GLU A 457 -3.04 20.96 -0.81
CA GLU A 457 -3.75 20.56 0.41
C GLU A 457 -2.90 19.60 1.28
N THR A 458 -1.99 18.85 0.66
CA THR A 458 -1.08 17.94 1.34
C THR A 458 0.33 18.50 1.51
N ASP A 459 0.58 19.78 1.20
CA ASP A 459 1.89 20.41 1.36
C ASP A 459 3.03 19.61 0.70
N ASP A 460 2.82 19.22 -0.55
CA ASP A 460 3.77 18.41 -1.31
C ASP A 460 5.07 19.20 -1.55
N PRO A 461 6.24 18.70 -1.10
CA PRO A 461 7.51 19.43 -1.21
C PRO A 461 7.93 19.74 -2.66
N LEU A 462 7.38 19.03 -3.66
CA LEU A 462 7.63 19.36 -5.08
C LEU A 462 7.12 20.74 -5.49
N LEU A 463 6.17 21.32 -4.75
CA LEU A 463 5.72 22.70 -4.97
C LEU A 463 6.82 23.73 -4.68
N HIS A 464 7.86 23.35 -3.94
CA HIS A 464 8.94 24.22 -3.48
C HIS A 464 10.28 23.95 -4.16
N GLY A 465 10.35 22.94 -5.04
CA GLY A 465 11.54 22.59 -5.80
C GLY A 465 11.92 21.12 -5.69
N ALA A 466 13.19 20.81 -5.96
CA ALA A 466 13.68 19.45 -5.88
C ALA A 466 13.70 18.97 -4.43
N VAL A 467 13.15 17.77 -4.19
CA VAL A 467 13.20 17.12 -2.87
C VAL A 467 14.63 16.70 -2.58
N VAL A 468 15.11 16.95 -1.36
CA VAL A 468 16.46 16.56 -0.94
C VAL A 468 16.41 15.14 -0.35
N SER A 469 17.39 14.28 -0.71
CA SER A 469 17.47 12.93 -0.16
C SER A 469 18.21 12.89 1.18
N PRO A 470 17.94 11.89 2.06
CA PRO A 470 18.71 11.69 3.29
C PRO A 470 20.22 11.53 3.05
N GLN A 471 20.59 10.94 1.92
CA GLN A 471 21.99 10.80 1.53
C GLN A 471 22.64 12.16 1.23
N HIS A 472 21.92 13.08 0.58
CA HIS A 472 22.40 14.43 0.33
C HIS A 472 22.66 15.18 1.64
N GLU A 473 21.69 15.15 2.57
CA GLU A 473 21.85 15.79 3.89
C GLU A 473 23.04 15.22 4.67
N THR A 474 23.18 13.90 4.69
CA THR A 474 24.31 13.23 5.35
C THR A 474 25.64 13.68 4.73
N THR A 475 25.69 13.82 3.41
CA THR A 475 26.90 14.25 2.70
C THR A 475 27.25 15.71 3.03
N LEU A 476 26.27 16.62 3.09
CA LEU A 476 26.49 18.01 3.50
C LEU A 476 27.04 18.12 4.93
N LYS A 477 26.46 17.37 5.87
CA LYS A 477 26.95 17.31 7.26
C LYS A 477 28.40 16.86 7.35
N MET A 478 28.75 15.80 6.60
CA MET A 478 30.15 15.33 6.53
C MET A 478 31.10 16.39 5.96
N LEU A 479 30.68 17.11 4.91
CA LEU A 479 31.47 18.21 4.34
C LEU A 479 31.65 19.38 5.33
N GLN A 480 30.73 19.54 6.27
CA GLN A 480 30.82 20.51 7.37
C GLN A 480 31.64 20.02 8.57
N GLY A 481 32.17 18.80 8.51
CA GLY A 481 32.97 18.20 9.59
C GLY A 481 32.15 17.53 10.69
N GLU A 482 30.84 17.35 10.50
CA GLU A 482 30.02 16.59 11.45
C GLU A 482 30.32 15.08 11.35
N PRO A 483 30.27 14.34 12.48
CA PRO A 483 30.44 12.90 12.46
C PRO A 483 29.26 12.21 11.76
N LEU A 484 29.52 11.04 11.17
CA LEU A 484 28.47 10.21 10.58
C LEU A 484 27.38 9.87 11.62
N PRO A 485 26.09 9.95 11.24
CA PRO A 485 25.02 9.40 12.08
C PRO A 485 25.27 7.91 12.31
N LYS A 486 25.13 7.46 13.55
CA LYS A 486 25.31 6.06 13.94
C LYS A 486 24.19 5.16 13.45
#